data_AF-A0A7X1Y3S6-F1
#
_entry.id   AF-A0A7X1Y3S6-F1
#
_cell.length_a   1.000
_cell.length_b   1.000
_cell.length_c   1.000
_cell.angle_alpha   90.00
_cell.angle_beta   90.00
_cell.angle_gamma   90.00
#
_symmetry.space_group_name_H-M   'P 1'
#
loop_
_entity.id
_entity.type
_entity.pdbx_description
1 polymer ?
#
loop_
_entity_poly.entity_id
_entity_poly.type
_entity_poly.pdbx_seq_one_letter_code
_entity_poly.pdbx_strand_id
1 'polypeptide(L)'
;AYHVASVKRGNQDALILADLPFMANATTEQTLNNSAQLMQAGAHMVKVEGAVWLAESIRLLAERGIPVCAHMGLTPQTVNVLGGYK
;
A
#
# COMPACT_ATOMS: atom_id res chain seq x y z
N ALA A 1 -1.50 -10.04 -2.90
CA ALA A 1 -2.72 -10.53 -3.59
C ALA A 1 -3.42 -11.70 -2.88
N TYR A 2 -2.74 -12.83 -2.61
CA TYR A 2 -3.37 -14.03 -2.03
C TYR A 2 -4.23 -13.79 -0.77
N HIS A 3 -3.66 -13.11 0.25
CA HIS A 3 -4.40 -12.82 1.48
C HIS A 3 -5.53 -11.80 1.27
N VAL A 4 -5.36 -10.84 0.36
CA VAL A 4 -6.43 -9.88 0.00
C VAL A 4 -7.64 -10.62 -0.57
N ALA A 5 -7.42 -11.52 -1.54
CA ALA A 5 -8.51 -12.33 -2.12
C ALA A 5 -9.17 -13.24 -1.08
N SER A 6 -8.40 -13.74 -0.12
CA SER A 6 -8.92 -14.56 0.98
C SER A 6 -9.81 -13.74 1.93
N VAL A 7 -9.37 -12.54 2.30
CA VAL A 7 -10.18 -11.59 3.10
C VAL A 7 -11.43 -11.17 2.33
N LYS A 8 -11.32 -10.82 1.04
CA LYS A 8 -12.46 -10.39 0.22
C LYS A 8 -13.58 -11.42 0.17
N ARG A 9 -13.26 -12.72 0.12
CA ARG A 9 -14.26 -13.80 0.13
C ARG A 9 -15.06 -13.88 1.43
N GLY A 10 -14.45 -13.52 2.56
CA GLY A 10 -15.12 -13.53 3.88
C GLY A 10 -15.72 -12.20 4.29
N ASN A 11 -15.27 -11.09 3.70
CA ASN A 11 -15.68 -9.75 4.06
C ASN A 11 -17.06 -9.40 3.50
N GLN A 12 -17.98 -8.97 4.38
CA GLN A 12 -19.30 -8.49 3.98
C GLN A 12 -19.24 -7.00 3.64
N ASP A 13 -18.91 -6.16 4.63
CA ASP A 13 -19.08 -4.71 4.51
C ASP A 13 -17.84 -3.88 4.88
N ALA A 14 -16.83 -4.47 5.53
CA ALA A 14 -15.70 -3.69 6.02
C ALA A 14 -14.81 -3.18 4.86
N LEU A 15 -14.15 -2.05 5.08
CA LEU A 15 -13.14 -1.53 4.17
C LEU A 15 -11.91 -2.45 4.19
N ILE A 16 -11.48 -2.93 3.01
CA ILE A 16 -10.30 -3.78 2.86
C ILE A 16 -9.11 -2.90 2.48
N LEU A 17 -8.21 -2.67 3.43
CA LEU A 17 -6.91 -2.03 3.22
C LEU A 17 -5.85 -3.11 2.98
N ALA A 18 -5.05 -2.96 1.92
CA ALA A 18 -3.94 -3.86 1.63
C ALA A 18 -2.61 -3.12 1.62
N ASP A 19 -1.59 -3.71 2.22
CA ASP A 19 -0.25 -3.14 2.23
C ASP A 19 0.49 -3.35 0.91
N LEU A 20 1.19 -2.32 0.45
CA LEU A 20 2.33 -2.52 -0.44
C LEU A 20 3.53 -2.99 0.41
N PRO A 21 4.04 -4.22 0.19
CA PRO A 21 5.15 -4.72 0.98
C PRO A 21 6.46 -4.00 0.66
N PHE A 22 7.48 -4.20 1.50
CA PHE A 22 8.81 -3.63 1.32
C PHE A 22 9.30 -3.77 -0.13
N MET A 23 9.81 -2.67 -0.69
CA MET A 23 10.30 -2.55 -2.07
C MET A 23 9.25 -2.73 -3.19
N ALA A 24 7.97 -2.94 -2.89
CA ALA A 24 6.92 -3.00 -3.90
C ALA A 24 6.53 -1.62 -4.47
N ASN A 25 7.09 -0.54 -3.93
CA ASN A 25 6.87 0.85 -4.33
C ASN A 25 8.18 1.59 -4.60
N ALA A 26 9.25 0.89 -5.00
CA ALA A 26 10.56 1.50 -5.22
C ALA A 26 10.60 2.43 -6.44
N THR A 27 9.73 2.21 -7.43
CA THR A 27 9.48 3.15 -8.54
C THR A 27 8.00 3.47 -8.66
N THR A 28 7.68 4.58 -9.33
CA THR A 28 6.29 4.94 -9.64
C THR A 28 5.59 3.86 -10.46
N GLU A 29 6.25 3.29 -11.47
CA GLU A 29 5.68 2.21 -12.29
C GLU A 29 5.37 0.96 -11.44
N GLN A 30 6.31 0.54 -10.60
CA GLN A 30 6.10 -0.58 -9.68
C GLN A 30 4.96 -0.31 -8.70
N THR A 31 4.90 0.91 -8.15
CA THR A 31 3.84 1.32 -7.23
C THR A 31 2.47 1.21 -7.88
N LEU A 32 2.32 1.69 -9.12
CA LEU A 32 1.07 1.61 -9.88
C LEU A 32 0.68 0.16 -10.17
N ASN A 33 1.60 -0.64 -10.70
CA ASN A 33 1.34 -2.03 -11.08
C ASN A 33 0.98 -2.91 -9.86
N ASN A 34 1.74 -2.78 -8.78
CA ASN A 34 1.50 -3.56 -7.56
C ASN A 34 0.21 -3.12 -6.85
N SER A 35 -0.09 -1.82 -6.85
CA SER A 35 -1.38 -1.34 -6.31
C SER A 35 -2.55 -1.89 -7.11
N ALA A 36 -2.47 -1.86 -8.45
CA ALA A 36 -3.51 -2.41 -9.32
C ALA A 36 -3.74 -3.91 -9.03
N GLN A 37 -2.67 -4.69 -8.82
CA GLN A 37 -2.79 -6.10 -8.48
C GLN A 37 -3.52 -6.33 -7.14
N LEU A 38 -3.28 -5.49 -6.13
CA LEU A 38 -3.97 -5.59 -4.84
C LEU A 38 -5.45 -5.18 -4.96
N MET A 39 -5.75 -4.13 -5.72
CA MET A 39 -7.12 -3.69 -5.99
C MET A 39 -7.92 -4.77 -6.75
N GLN A 40 -7.33 -5.37 -7.79
CA GLN A 40 -7.93 -6.50 -8.53
C GLN A 40 -8.16 -7.73 -7.66
N ALA A 41 -7.31 -7.96 -6.65
CA ALA A 41 -7.48 -9.04 -5.68
C ALA A 41 -8.61 -8.76 -4.65
N GLY A 42 -9.18 -7.55 -4.63
CA GLY A 42 -10.32 -7.18 -3.79
C GLY A 42 -10.03 -6.13 -2.71
N ALA A 43 -8.86 -5.48 -2.73
CA ALA A 43 -8.62 -4.33 -1.86
C ALA A 43 -9.48 -3.13 -2.30
N HIS A 44 -9.85 -2.29 -1.36
CA HIS A 44 -10.54 -1.02 -1.60
C HIS A 44 -9.59 0.18 -1.44
N MET A 45 -8.44 0.00 -0.78
CA MET A 45 -7.43 1.01 -0.53
C MET A 45 -6.06 0.32 -0.40
N VAL A 46 -4.98 1.03 -0.74
CA VAL A 46 -3.61 0.55 -0.49
C VAL A 46 -2.92 1.36 0.61
N LYS A 47 -2.08 0.71 1.43
CA LYS A 47 -1.19 1.38 2.39
C LYS A 47 0.24 1.44 1.85
N VAL A 48 0.88 2.58 2.02
CA VAL A 48 2.31 2.80 1.73
C VAL A 48 3.01 3.37 2.95
N GLU A 49 4.24 2.94 3.17
CA GLU A 49 5.10 3.45 4.24
C GLU A 49 6.16 4.38 3.68
N GLY A 50 6.27 5.58 4.23
CA GLY A 50 7.28 6.54 3.82
C GLY A 50 6.96 7.98 4.21
N ALA A 51 7.58 8.91 3.50
CA ALA A 51 7.48 10.34 3.75
C ALA A 51 7.20 11.11 2.44
N VAL A 52 7.63 12.35 2.35
CA VAL A 52 7.40 13.27 1.22
C VAL A 52 7.77 12.68 -0.15
N TRP A 53 8.77 11.80 -0.23
CA TRP A 53 9.20 11.18 -1.49
C TRP A 53 8.11 10.33 -2.17
N LEU A 54 7.06 9.91 -1.44
CA LEU A 54 5.91 9.20 -1.99
C LEU A 54 4.85 10.10 -2.64
N ALA A 55 4.95 11.42 -2.49
CA ALA A 55 3.89 12.36 -2.90
C ALA A 55 3.50 12.21 -4.38
N GLU A 56 4.47 12.01 -5.27
CA GLU A 56 4.19 11.81 -6.69
C GLU A 56 3.41 10.52 -6.95
N SER A 57 3.85 9.39 -6.37
CA SER A 57 3.18 8.11 -6.54
C SER A 57 1.77 8.13 -5.95
N ILE A 58 1.57 8.76 -4.78
CA ILE A 58 0.25 8.93 -4.15
C ILE A 58 -0.69 9.75 -5.04
N ARG A 59 -0.21 10.87 -5.59
CA ARG A 59 -0.98 11.70 -6.52
C ARG A 59 -1.42 10.88 -7.75
N LEU A 60 -0.50 10.14 -8.36
CA LEU A 60 -0.79 9.34 -9.55
C LEU A 60 -1.75 8.18 -9.28
N LEU A 61 -1.67 7.55 -8.11
CA LEU A 61 -2.64 6.54 -7.66
C LEU A 61 -4.03 7.14 -7.50
N ALA A 62 -4.15 8.30 -6.82
CA ALA A 62 -5.42 8.98 -6.62
C ALA A 62 -6.07 9.40 -7.95
N GLU A 63 -5.29 9.95 -8.89
CA GLU A 63 -5.76 10.30 -10.24
C GLU A 63 -6.29 9.09 -11.03
N ARG A 64 -5.81 7.88 -10.71
CA ARG A 64 -6.21 6.61 -11.33
C ARG A 64 -7.27 5.87 -10.52
N GLY A 65 -7.84 6.51 -9.49
CA GLY A 65 -8.94 5.96 -8.69
C GLY A 65 -8.51 4.92 -7.65
N ILE A 66 -7.23 4.89 -7.25
CA ILE A 66 -6.75 4.04 -6.15
C ILE A 66 -6.62 4.88 -4.87
N PRO A 67 -7.48 4.67 -3.86
CA PRO A 67 -7.36 5.33 -2.56
C PRO A 67 -6.08 4.89 -1.84
N VAL A 68 -5.45 5.82 -1.12
CA VAL A 68 -4.17 5.56 -0.42
C VAL A 68 -4.27 5.94 1.06
N CYS A 69 -3.84 5.01 1.92
CA CYS A 69 -3.48 5.27 3.31
C CYS A 69 -1.96 5.51 3.38
N ALA A 70 -1.55 6.72 3.75
CA ALA A 70 -0.14 7.03 3.98
C ALA A 70 0.23 6.74 5.44
N HIS A 71 1.20 5.86 5.66
CA HIS A 71 1.73 5.54 6.98
C HIS A 71 3.05 6.29 7.19
N MET A 72 3.04 7.21 8.16
CA MET A 72 4.17 8.05 8.57
C MET A 72 4.55 7.78 10.03
N GLY A 73 5.73 8.24 10.44
CA GLY A 73 6.28 8.00 11.78
C GLY A 73 7.10 6.72 11.80
N LEU A 74 6.83 5.83 12.76
CA LEU A 74 7.46 4.51 12.81
C LEU A 74 6.99 3.68 11.62
N THR A 75 7.88 3.44 10.65
CA THR A 75 7.61 2.62 9.46
C THR A 75 8.38 1.29 9.57
N PRO A 76 7.73 0.18 9.97
CA PRO A 76 8.39 -1.11 10.17
C PRO A 76 9.22 -1.60 8.98
N GLN A 77 8.86 -1.24 7.74
CA GLN A 77 9.65 -1.58 6.56
C GLN A 77 11.07 -1.00 6.56
N THR A 78 11.31 0.04 7.37
CA THR A 78 12.62 0.69 7.54
C THR A 78 13.30 0.36 8.87
N VAL A 79 12.87 -0.72 9.56
CA VAL A 79 13.40 -1.11 10.88
C VAL A 79 14.94 -1.21 10.94
N ASN A 80 15.59 -1.62 9.85
CA ASN A 80 17.05 -1.70 9.75
C ASN A 80 17.72 -0.31 9.70
N VAL A 81 17.05 0.69 9.12
CA VAL A 81 17.50 2.10 9.11
C VAL A 81 17.26 2.74 10.48
N LEU A 82 16.13 2.43 11.11
CA LEU A 82 15.77 2.94 12.44
C LEU A 82 16.58 2.29 13.57
N GLY A 83 17.16 1.11 13.33
CA GLY A 83 17.86 0.33 14.35
C GLY A 83 16.93 -0.25 15.41
N GLY A 84 15.73 -0.69 15.00
CA GLY A 84 14.68 -1.26 15.86
C GLY A 84 13.36 -0.49 15.83
N TYR A 85 12.39 -0.92 16.63
CA TYR A 85 11.10 -0.25 16.79
C TYR A 85 11.20 0.84 17.85
N LYS A 86 11.30 2.10 17.41
CA LYS A 86 11.48 3.29 18.27
C LYS A 86 10.58 4.42 17.82
#